data_AF-A0A965LTK7-F1
#
_entry.id   AF-A0A965LTK7-F1
#
_cell.length_a   1.000
_cell.length_b   1.000
_cell.length_c   1.000
_cell.angle_alpha   90.00
_cell.angle_beta   90.00
_cell.angle_gamma   90.00
#
_symmetry.space_group_name_H-M   'P 1'
#
loop_
_entity.id
_entity.type
_entity.pdbx_description
1 polymer ?
#
loop_
_entity_poly.entity_id
_entity_poly.type
_entity_poly.pdbx_seq_one_letter_code
_entity_poly.pdbx_strand_id
1 'polypeptide(L)'
;MKLNKKHALVIGLVTIALAITGCASQSSAPTPTPTKSKTEAEIEKDFLKIADDSCNKAQTENIIEEVADGSRIISLAKANAYKDYSAVYIDAQGKAQVIYEMELTVCGPGYLISMQKEANHDNSGEYEHHVKLNKDGTYTWTQYAYGSGDTNSKENFDTTLFTVEDGIITAADTKAYDYTFQYGAISSADMQVFKKTIDAELERINQ
;
A
#
# COMPACT_ATOMS: atom_id res chain seq x y z
N MET A 1 -17.36 36.91 24.89
CA MET A 1 -18.49 37.81 25.20
C MET A 1 -18.14 39.23 24.77
N LYS A 2 -18.51 39.62 23.53
CA LYS A 2 -18.48 41.01 23.04
C LYS A 2 -19.59 41.16 22.01
N LEU A 3 -20.72 41.70 22.48
CA LEU A 3 -21.76 42.27 21.63
C LEU A 3 -21.28 43.68 21.25
N ASN A 4 -21.37 44.06 19.98
CA ASN A 4 -21.51 45.47 19.65
C ASN A 4 -22.46 45.67 18.48
N LYS A 5 -23.60 46.29 18.82
CA LYS A 5 -24.62 46.86 17.96
C LYS A 5 -23.98 47.84 16.95
N LYS A 6 -24.61 47.94 15.77
CA LYS A 6 -25.16 49.22 15.29
C LYS A 6 -26.24 48.96 14.25
N HIS A 7 -27.42 49.49 14.56
CA HIS A 7 -28.58 49.60 13.70
C HIS A 7 -28.34 50.67 12.62
N ALA A 8 -28.85 50.44 11.42
CA ALA A 8 -29.31 51.50 10.54
C ALA A 8 -30.52 50.96 9.75
N LEU A 9 -31.68 51.30 10.29
CA LEU A 9 -33.00 51.21 9.67
C LEU A 9 -33.14 52.39 8.70
N VAL A 10 -33.43 52.14 7.42
CA VAL A 10 -34.00 53.16 6.53
C VAL A 10 -35.20 52.53 5.82
N ILE A 11 -36.36 53.07 6.14
CA ILE A 11 -37.66 52.83 5.50
C ILE A 11 -37.77 53.83 4.33
N GLY A 12 -38.08 53.34 3.13
CA GLY A 12 -38.34 54.18 1.95
C GLY A 12 -39.24 53.46 0.95
N LEU A 13 -40.45 54.02 0.78
CA LEU A 13 -41.60 53.55 0.00
C LEU A 13 -41.37 53.14 -1.48
N VAL A 14 -42.02 52.01 -1.81
CA VAL A 14 -42.84 51.66 -3.00
C VAL A 14 -42.70 52.51 -4.28
N THR A 15 -42.40 51.83 -5.40
CA THR A 15 -43.12 52.00 -6.67
C THR A 15 -42.89 50.80 -7.61
N ILE A 16 -43.97 50.29 -8.19
CA ILE A 16 -44.03 49.19 -9.16
C ILE A 16 -43.74 49.74 -10.55
N ALA A 17 -42.84 49.08 -11.30
CA ALA A 17 -42.82 49.12 -12.76
C ALA A 17 -42.29 47.79 -13.32
N LEU A 18 -43.18 47.01 -13.94
CA LEU A 18 -42.84 45.95 -14.88
C LEU A 18 -42.47 46.59 -16.23
N ALA A 19 -41.35 46.20 -16.82
CA ALA A 19 -41.25 45.82 -18.24
C ALA A 19 -39.80 45.41 -18.62
N ILE A 20 -39.64 44.10 -18.79
CA ILE A 20 -38.91 43.37 -19.84
C ILE A 20 -38.16 44.23 -20.87
N THR A 21 -36.84 44.00 -20.97
CA THR A 21 -36.02 43.72 -22.18
C THR A 21 -34.59 44.23 -21.94
N GLY A 22 -33.68 43.30 -21.62
CA GLY A 22 -32.27 43.61 -21.40
C GLY A 22 -31.43 42.38 -21.67
N CYS A 23 -30.98 42.27 -22.93
CA CYS A 23 -29.98 41.31 -23.37
C CYS A 23 -28.67 41.63 -22.61
N ALA A 24 -28.28 40.77 -21.67
CA ALA A 24 -26.99 40.87 -20.98
C ALA A 24 -26.23 39.58 -21.20
N SER A 25 -25.00 39.74 -21.69
CA SER A 25 -24.06 38.73 -22.13
C SER A 25 -24.00 37.52 -21.20
N GLN A 26 -24.14 36.32 -21.77
CA GLN A 26 -23.83 35.06 -21.11
C GLN A 26 -22.35 35.08 -20.71
N SER A 27 -22.09 35.33 -19.43
CA SER A 27 -20.85 34.90 -18.79
C SER A 27 -20.86 33.38 -18.82
N SER A 28 -20.10 32.78 -19.73
CA SER A 28 -19.86 31.34 -19.78
C SER A 28 -19.24 30.89 -18.46
N ALA A 29 -20.06 30.36 -17.57
CA ALA A 29 -19.59 29.62 -16.40
C ALA A 29 -18.78 28.42 -16.91
N PRO A 30 -17.56 28.16 -16.38
CA PRO A 30 -16.84 26.97 -16.73
C PRO A 30 -17.67 25.75 -16.32
N THR A 31 -18.07 24.95 -17.32
CA THR A 31 -18.66 23.64 -17.09
C THR A 31 -17.63 22.81 -16.31
N PRO A 32 -17.97 22.25 -15.13
CA PRO A 32 -17.06 21.34 -14.45
C PRO A 32 -16.85 20.15 -15.40
N THR A 33 -15.62 20.00 -15.90
CA THR A 33 -15.20 18.77 -16.57
C THR A 33 -15.48 17.64 -15.59
N PRO A 34 -16.22 16.58 -15.97
CA PRO A 34 -16.39 15.44 -15.09
C PRO A 34 -15.01 14.81 -14.92
N THR A 35 -14.35 15.08 -13.80
CA THR A 35 -13.26 14.24 -13.33
C THR A 35 -13.88 12.88 -13.11
N LYS A 36 -13.72 11.97 -14.09
CA LYS A 36 -14.16 10.59 -13.93
C LYS A 36 -13.36 10.00 -12.78
N SER A 37 -13.97 9.97 -11.60
CA SER A 37 -13.47 9.19 -10.48
C SER A 37 -13.47 7.73 -10.91
N LYS A 38 -12.38 7.01 -10.63
CA LYS A 38 -12.32 5.56 -10.83
C LYS A 38 -13.42 4.89 -10.01
N THR A 39 -14.02 3.84 -10.56
CA THR A 39 -14.90 2.91 -9.84
C THR A 39 -14.08 2.04 -8.90
N GLU A 40 -14.73 1.41 -7.93
CA GLU A 40 -14.09 0.48 -6.98
C GLU A 40 -13.38 -0.68 -7.70
N ALA A 41 -14.05 -1.31 -8.66
CA ALA A 41 -13.46 -2.38 -9.47
C ALA A 41 -12.25 -1.91 -10.30
N GLU A 42 -12.25 -0.67 -10.79
CA GLU A 42 -11.07 -0.10 -11.47
C GLU A 42 -9.91 0.15 -10.49
N ILE A 43 -10.20 0.64 -9.27
CA ILE A 43 -9.21 0.84 -8.22
C ILE A 43 -8.58 -0.48 -7.80
N GLU A 44 -9.40 -1.51 -7.55
CA GLU A 44 -8.95 -2.85 -7.19
C GLU A 44 -8.08 -3.44 -8.29
N LYS A 45 -8.57 -3.44 -9.54
CA LYS A 45 -7.81 -3.95 -10.69
C LYS A 45 -6.46 -3.25 -10.85
N ASP A 46 -6.44 -1.92 -10.73
CA ASP A 46 -5.20 -1.14 -10.86
C ASP A 46 -4.22 -1.50 -9.73
N PHE A 47 -4.69 -1.57 -8.49
CA PHE A 47 -3.85 -1.93 -7.35
C PHE A 47 -3.32 -3.36 -7.44
N LEU A 48 -4.16 -4.33 -7.79
CA LEU A 48 -3.72 -5.72 -7.93
C LEU A 48 -2.67 -5.87 -9.02
N LYS A 49 -2.76 -5.08 -10.10
CA LYS A 49 -1.69 -5.02 -11.10
C LYS A 49 -0.40 -4.44 -10.51
N ILE A 50 -0.48 -3.34 -9.76
CA ILE A 50 0.68 -2.72 -9.11
C ILE A 50 1.35 -3.70 -8.12
N ALA A 51 0.55 -4.39 -7.31
CA ALA A 51 1.04 -5.38 -6.35
C ALA A 51 1.71 -6.57 -7.05
N ASP A 52 1.11 -7.10 -8.13
CA ASP A 52 1.69 -8.16 -8.94
C ASP A 52 3.01 -7.72 -9.60
N ASP A 53 3.03 -6.55 -10.25
CA ASP A 53 4.24 -5.99 -10.86
C ASP A 53 5.35 -5.79 -9.81
N SER A 54 5.00 -5.29 -8.62
CA SER A 54 5.95 -5.05 -7.52
C SER A 54 6.52 -6.35 -6.96
N CYS A 55 5.67 -7.35 -6.75
CA CYS A 55 6.11 -8.67 -6.30
C CYS A 55 6.98 -9.36 -7.35
N ASN A 56 6.58 -9.30 -8.63
CA ASN A 56 7.38 -9.83 -9.75
C ASN A 56 8.75 -9.14 -9.82
N LYS A 57 8.80 -7.82 -9.62
CA LYS A 57 10.05 -7.07 -9.53
C LYS A 57 10.90 -7.53 -8.34
N ALA A 58 10.29 -7.70 -7.17
CA ALA A 58 10.97 -8.22 -5.97
C ALA A 58 11.55 -9.64 -6.15
N GLN A 59 10.93 -10.48 -6.99
CA GLN A 59 11.41 -11.84 -7.27
C GLN A 59 12.47 -11.89 -8.38
N THR A 60 12.44 -10.95 -9.32
CA THR A 60 13.34 -10.90 -10.49
C THR A 60 14.58 -10.05 -10.26
N GLU A 61 14.49 -9.08 -9.36
CA GLU A 61 15.60 -8.26 -8.86
C GLU A 61 15.93 -8.66 -7.41
N ASN A 62 17.02 -8.11 -6.85
CA ASN A 62 17.18 -8.20 -5.41
C ASN A 62 16.31 -7.13 -4.74
N ILE A 63 15.96 -7.35 -3.49
CA ILE A 63 15.18 -6.43 -2.68
C ILE A 63 15.70 -6.43 -1.25
N ILE A 64 15.74 -5.23 -0.66
CA ILE A 64 15.86 -5.08 0.78
C ILE A 64 14.52 -4.55 1.28
N GLU A 65 13.90 -5.30 2.18
CA GLU A 65 12.73 -4.88 2.93
C GLU A 65 13.24 -4.43 4.31
N GLU A 66 13.24 -3.13 4.55
CA GLU A 66 13.61 -2.53 5.83
C GLU A 66 12.37 -2.33 6.68
N VAL A 67 12.49 -2.60 7.97
CA VAL A 67 11.41 -2.49 8.95
C VAL A 67 11.77 -1.35 9.91
N ALA A 68 10.78 -0.54 10.31
CA ALA A 68 10.99 0.62 11.16
C ALA A 68 11.60 0.30 12.55
N ASP A 69 11.55 -0.96 12.98
CA ASP A 69 12.21 -1.42 14.21
C ASP A 69 13.73 -1.59 14.08
N GLY A 70 14.28 -1.39 12.88
CA GLY A 70 15.70 -1.53 12.55
C GLY A 70 16.07 -2.92 12.01
N SER A 71 15.14 -3.86 11.95
CA SER A 71 15.33 -5.14 11.27
C SER A 71 15.17 -5.01 9.75
N ARG A 72 15.66 -6.00 9.01
CA ARG A 72 15.53 -6.03 7.55
C ARG A 72 15.64 -7.43 6.98
N ILE A 73 15.05 -7.62 5.82
CA ILE A 73 15.20 -8.81 4.97
C ILE A 73 16.03 -8.42 3.76
N ILE A 74 17.08 -9.18 3.47
CA ILE A 74 17.78 -9.14 2.19
C ILE A 74 17.31 -10.34 1.39
N SER A 75 16.67 -10.10 0.26
CA SER A 75 16.31 -11.13 -0.71
C SER A 75 17.00 -10.89 -2.04
N LEU A 76 17.61 -11.94 -2.57
CA LEU A 76 18.29 -11.94 -3.86
C LEU A 76 17.37 -12.52 -4.92
N ALA A 77 17.44 -11.95 -6.12
CA ALA A 77 16.89 -12.60 -7.31
C ALA A 77 17.44 -14.02 -7.40
N LYS A 78 16.63 -14.97 -7.91
CA LYS A 78 17.06 -16.37 -8.06
C LYS A 78 18.39 -16.53 -8.80
N ALA A 79 18.63 -15.69 -9.82
CA ALA A 79 19.88 -15.70 -10.58
C ALA A 79 21.12 -15.25 -9.77
N ASN A 80 20.91 -14.56 -8.65
CA ASN A 80 21.94 -14.02 -7.78
C ASN A 80 22.09 -14.81 -6.47
N ALA A 81 21.33 -15.90 -6.29
CA ALA A 81 21.35 -16.72 -5.09
C ALA A 81 22.77 -17.23 -4.75
N TYR A 82 23.06 -17.41 -3.47
CA TYR A 82 24.35 -17.91 -2.99
C TYR A 82 24.16 -19.27 -2.33
N LYS A 83 24.79 -20.31 -2.90
CA LYS A 83 24.69 -21.70 -2.43
C LYS A 83 23.24 -22.17 -2.27
N ASP A 84 22.39 -21.84 -3.23
CA ASP A 84 20.94 -22.12 -3.27
C ASP A 84 20.07 -21.34 -2.28
N TYR A 85 20.66 -20.45 -1.48
CA TYR A 85 19.92 -19.55 -0.59
C TYR A 85 19.69 -18.18 -1.25
N SER A 86 18.47 -17.69 -1.13
CA SER A 86 18.04 -16.40 -1.70
C SER A 86 17.65 -15.37 -0.66
N ALA A 87 17.53 -15.69 0.63
CA ALA A 87 17.05 -14.73 1.62
C ALA A 87 17.69 -14.88 3.01
N VAL A 88 17.91 -13.74 3.67
CA VAL A 88 18.41 -13.62 5.05
C VAL A 88 17.63 -12.53 5.77
N TYR A 89 17.24 -12.81 7.02
CA TYR A 89 16.71 -11.84 7.97
C TYR A 89 17.84 -11.34 8.87
N ILE A 90 17.82 -10.05 9.21
CA ILE A 90 18.72 -9.41 10.17
C ILE A 90 17.84 -8.67 11.18
N ASP A 91 17.93 -9.04 12.46
CA ASP A 91 17.19 -8.34 13.52
C ASP A 91 17.77 -6.96 13.84
N ALA A 92 17.05 -6.18 14.65
CA ALA A 92 17.46 -4.84 15.07
C ALA A 92 18.79 -4.80 15.86
N GLN A 93 19.26 -5.95 16.36
CA GLN A 93 20.56 -6.10 17.04
C GLN A 93 21.67 -6.56 16.08
N GLY A 94 21.37 -6.78 14.81
CA GLY A 94 22.30 -7.22 13.78
C GLY A 94 22.55 -8.72 13.75
N LYS A 95 21.77 -9.52 14.50
CA LYS A 95 21.84 -10.98 14.41
C LYS A 95 21.11 -11.43 13.15
N ALA A 96 21.82 -12.20 12.34
CA ALA A 96 21.33 -12.66 11.05
C ALA A 96 20.97 -14.15 11.06
N GLN A 97 19.93 -14.51 10.31
CA GLN A 97 19.50 -15.89 10.10
C GLN A 97 19.01 -16.10 8.67
N VAL A 98 19.17 -17.32 8.16
CA VAL A 98 18.65 -17.71 6.85
C VAL A 98 17.11 -17.75 6.88
N ILE A 99 16.48 -17.29 5.80
CA ILE A 99 15.04 -17.45 5.57
C ILE A 99 14.85 -18.60 4.58
N TYR A 100 14.04 -19.60 4.98
CA TYR A 100 13.70 -20.76 4.14
C TYR A 100 12.39 -20.57 3.36
N GLU A 101 11.45 -19.86 3.96
CA GLU A 101 10.15 -19.54 3.38
C GLU A 101 10.03 -18.02 3.34
N MET A 102 10.10 -17.45 2.13
CA MET A 102 10.11 -16.01 1.95
C MET A 102 8.68 -15.49 1.80
N GLU A 103 8.32 -14.58 2.69
CA GLU A 103 7.09 -13.80 2.62
C GLU A 103 7.49 -12.32 2.69
N LEU A 104 7.56 -11.67 1.54
CA LEU A 104 7.81 -10.22 1.47
C LEU A 104 6.48 -9.48 1.59
N THR A 105 6.46 -8.41 2.38
CA THR A 105 5.23 -7.63 2.64
C THR A 105 4.62 -7.11 1.34
N VAL A 106 5.46 -6.74 0.35
CA VAL A 106 5.00 -6.29 -0.97
C VAL A 106 4.23 -7.33 -1.77
N CYS A 107 4.46 -8.62 -1.52
CA CYS A 107 3.80 -9.72 -2.21
C CYS A 107 2.48 -10.15 -1.54
N GLY A 108 2.19 -9.68 -0.33
CA GLY A 108 1.03 -10.10 0.47
C GLY A 108 -0.31 -10.07 -0.27
N PRO A 109 -0.70 -8.95 -0.92
CA PRO A 109 -1.95 -8.90 -1.68
C PRO A 109 -2.01 -9.95 -2.80
N GLY A 110 -0.90 -10.16 -3.51
CA GLY A 110 -0.82 -11.17 -4.58
C GLY A 110 -1.02 -12.60 -4.06
N TYR A 111 -0.46 -12.93 -2.89
CA TYR A 111 -0.63 -14.22 -2.26
C TYR A 111 -2.10 -14.49 -1.89
N LEU A 112 -2.80 -13.53 -1.28
CA LEU A 112 -4.23 -13.68 -0.98
C LEU A 112 -5.04 -13.99 -2.23
N ILE A 113 -4.82 -13.23 -3.30
CA ILE A 113 -5.52 -13.42 -4.57
C ILE A 113 -5.20 -14.77 -5.21
N SER A 114 -3.95 -15.26 -5.11
CA SER A 114 -3.59 -16.59 -5.61
C SER A 114 -4.34 -17.68 -4.83
N MET A 115 -4.32 -17.60 -3.49
CA MET A 115 -5.00 -18.56 -2.62
C MET A 115 -6.52 -18.58 -2.88
N GLN A 116 -7.14 -17.40 -3.01
CA GLN A 116 -8.56 -17.29 -3.35
C GLN A 116 -8.90 -18.02 -4.66
N LYS A 117 -8.09 -17.81 -5.70
CA LYS A 117 -8.27 -18.45 -7.01
C LYS A 117 -8.07 -19.96 -6.94
N GLU A 118 -7.02 -20.41 -6.26
CA GLU A 118 -6.71 -21.83 -6.08
C GLU A 118 -7.80 -22.57 -5.30
N ALA A 119 -8.38 -21.93 -4.29
CA ALA A 119 -9.48 -22.46 -3.52
C ALA A 119 -10.84 -22.37 -4.23
N ASN A 120 -10.91 -21.69 -5.39
CA ASN A 120 -12.15 -21.42 -6.13
C ASN A 120 -13.22 -20.72 -5.28
N HIS A 121 -12.79 -19.72 -4.52
CA HIS A 121 -13.65 -18.88 -3.67
C HIS A 121 -13.87 -17.48 -4.26
N ASP A 122 -14.97 -16.85 -3.86
CA ASP A 122 -15.21 -15.44 -4.12
C ASP A 122 -14.53 -14.55 -3.07
N ASN A 123 -14.65 -13.23 -3.23
CA ASN A 123 -14.17 -12.24 -2.27
C ASN A 123 -15.12 -12.21 -1.06
N SER A 124 -15.02 -13.21 -0.19
CA SER A 124 -15.82 -13.34 1.03
C SER A 124 -15.11 -14.19 2.09
N GLY A 125 -15.54 -14.07 3.35
CA GLY A 125 -15.00 -14.85 4.46
C GLY A 125 -13.50 -14.61 4.66
N GLU A 126 -12.71 -15.67 4.70
CA GLU A 126 -11.24 -15.59 4.88
C GLU A 126 -10.49 -14.99 3.69
N TYR A 127 -11.16 -14.84 2.53
CA TYR A 127 -10.61 -14.19 1.34
C TYR A 127 -11.10 -12.76 1.17
N GLU A 128 -11.91 -12.26 2.11
CA GLU A 128 -12.47 -10.93 2.02
C GLU A 128 -11.37 -9.88 2.03
N HIS A 129 -11.36 -9.04 0.99
CA HIS A 129 -10.45 -7.92 0.85
C HIS A 129 -11.09 -6.72 0.17
N HIS A 130 -10.57 -5.54 0.49
CA HIS A 130 -11.06 -4.25 0.02
C HIS A 130 -9.88 -3.36 -0.35
N VAL A 131 -10.04 -2.59 -1.43
CA VAL A 131 -9.02 -1.65 -1.90
C VAL A 131 -9.58 -0.25 -2.01
N LYS A 132 -8.85 0.72 -1.50
CA LYS A 132 -9.19 2.14 -1.61
C LYS A 132 -7.99 2.94 -2.10
N LEU A 133 -8.20 3.74 -3.14
CA LEU A 133 -7.26 4.79 -3.55
C LEU A 133 -7.48 6.04 -2.69
N ASN A 134 -6.44 6.47 -1.99
CA ASN A 134 -6.47 7.67 -1.15
C ASN A 134 -6.17 8.93 -1.98
N LYS A 135 -6.46 10.10 -1.39
CA LYS A 135 -6.31 11.40 -2.08
C LYS A 135 -4.86 11.78 -2.38
N ASP A 136 -3.93 11.23 -1.61
CA ASP A 136 -2.48 11.42 -1.79
C ASP A 136 -1.86 10.43 -2.79
N GLY A 137 -2.67 9.54 -3.38
CA GLY A 137 -2.20 8.54 -4.34
C GLY A 137 -1.77 7.21 -3.73
N THR A 138 -1.76 7.09 -2.39
CA THR A 138 -1.53 5.81 -1.70
C THR A 138 -2.74 4.88 -1.84
N TYR A 139 -2.52 3.59 -1.60
CA TYR A 139 -3.58 2.58 -1.60
C TYR A 139 -3.75 1.99 -0.21
N THR A 140 -4.96 2.00 0.31
CA THR A 140 -5.31 1.22 1.49
C THR A 140 -5.82 -0.15 1.05
N TRP A 141 -5.13 -1.19 1.49
CA TRP A 141 -5.52 -2.58 1.35
C TRP A 141 -6.02 -3.07 2.71
N THR A 142 -7.21 -3.65 2.73
CA THR A 142 -7.79 -4.25 3.92
C THR A 142 -8.10 -5.71 3.60
N GLN A 143 -7.68 -6.65 4.43
CA GLN A 143 -7.93 -8.08 4.24
C GLN A 143 -8.24 -8.76 5.56
N TYR A 144 -8.87 -9.93 5.47
CA TYR A 144 -9.04 -10.80 6.62
C TYR A 144 -7.70 -11.17 7.27
N ALA A 145 -7.63 -11.06 8.59
CA ALA A 145 -6.50 -11.39 9.45
C ALA A 145 -6.60 -12.85 9.88
N TYR A 146 -5.72 -13.69 9.35
CA TYR A 146 -5.70 -15.12 9.67
C TYR A 146 -5.43 -15.36 11.16
N GLY A 147 -6.25 -16.21 11.81
CA GLY A 147 -6.08 -16.61 13.21
C GLY A 147 -6.95 -15.87 14.24
N SER A 148 -7.87 -14.99 13.80
CA SER A 148 -8.73 -14.22 14.70
C SER A 148 -9.88 -15.01 15.37
N GLY A 149 -10.07 -16.30 15.04
CA GLY A 149 -10.93 -17.25 15.77
C GLY A 149 -12.44 -17.06 15.65
N ASP A 150 -12.92 -15.84 15.43
CA ASP A 150 -14.27 -15.50 14.98
C ASP A 150 -14.14 -15.00 13.55
N THR A 151 -14.95 -15.44 12.59
CA THR A 151 -14.93 -14.96 11.20
C THR A 151 -15.86 -13.79 10.94
N ASN A 152 -16.64 -13.35 11.95
CA ASN A 152 -17.68 -12.33 11.79
C ASN A 152 -17.40 -11.00 12.51
N SER A 153 -16.22 -10.84 13.13
CA SER A 153 -15.82 -9.61 13.81
C SER A 153 -15.11 -8.64 12.87
N LYS A 154 -15.42 -7.35 12.99
CA LYS A 154 -14.64 -6.28 12.31
C LYS A 154 -13.21 -6.15 12.85
N GLU A 155 -12.89 -6.80 13.97
CA GLU A 155 -11.53 -6.89 14.51
C GLU A 155 -10.66 -7.88 13.74
N ASN A 156 -11.23 -8.62 12.78
CA ASN A 156 -10.55 -9.61 11.97
C ASN A 156 -9.96 -9.04 10.68
N PHE A 157 -9.86 -7.72 10.53
CA PHE A 157 -9.29 -7.15 9.33
C PHE A 157 -7.99 -6.44 9.65
N ASP A 158 -6.94 -6.82 8.92
CA ASP A 158 -5.71 -6.06 8.88
C ASP A 158 -5.79 -5.02 7.77
N THR A 159 -5.20 -3.86 8.04
CA THR A 159 -5.12 -2.75 7.09
C THR A 159 -3.67 -2.39 6.86
N THR A 160 -3.32 -2.29 5.59
CA THR A 160 -2.00 -1.88 5.12
C THR A 160 -2.16 -0.67 4.21
N LEU A 161 -1.39 0.38 4.48
CA LEU A 161 -1.28 1.54 3.60
C LEU A 161 -0.05 1.36 2.71
N PHE A 162 -0.26 1.20 1.41
CA PHE A 162 0.82 1.08 0.44
C PHE A 162 1.11 2.42 -0.23
N THR A 163 2.38 2.82 -0.20
CA THR A 163 2.90 3.93 -1.02
C THR A 163 3.36 3.38 -2.36
N VAL A 164 2.92 4.02 -3.43
CA VAL A 164 3.22 3.64 -4.81
C VAL A 164 3.94 4.78 -5.53
N GLU A 165 5.10 4.48 -6.09
CA GLU A 165 5.89 5.40 -6.91
C GLU A 165 6.18 4.72 -8.26
N ASP A 166 5.96 5.45 -9.36
CA ASP A 166 6.16 4.96 -10.73
C ASP A 166 5.49 3.59 -11.03
N GLY A 167 4.35 3.33 -10.37
CA GLY A 167 3.59 2.09 -10.53
C GLY A 167 4.13 0.89 -9.74
N ILE A 168 5.06 1.10 -8.81
CA ILE A 168 5.64 0.08 -7.93
C ILE A 168 5.43 0.46 -6.46
N ILE A 169 5.18 -0.51 -5.60
CA ILE A 169 5.08 -0.32 -4.15
C ILE A 169 6.48 -0.07 -3.57
N THR A 170 6.66 1.07 -2.89
CA THR A 170 7.94 1.49 -2.29
C THR A 170 7.93 1.54 -0.77
N ALA A 171 6.75 1.60 -0.14
CA ALA A 171 6.58 1.49 1.30
C ALA A 171 5.23 0.87 1.67
N ALA A 172 5.14 0.33 2.88
CA ALA A 172 3.91 -0.19 3.46
C ALA A 172 3.83 0.18 4.94
N ASP A 173 2.71 0.75 5.39
CA ASP A 173 2.44 0.99 6.81
C ASP A 173 1.41 -0.02 7.28
N THR A 174 1.78 -0.86 8.25
CA THR A 174 0.90 -1.87 8.85
C THR A 174 0.61 -1.51 10.30
N LYS A 175 -0.24 -2.28 10.96
CA LYS A 175 -0.44 -2.15 12.42
C LYS A 175 0.83 -2.44 13.22
N ALA A 176 1.68 -3.35 12.75
CA ALA A 176 2.85 -3.82 13.47
C ALA A 176 4.05 -2.91 13.25
N TYR A 177 4.36 -2.63 11.98
CA TYR A 177 5.53 -1.87 11.56
C TYR A 177 5.27 -1.10 10.26
N ASP A 178 6.12 -0.10 10.04
CA ASP A 178 6.28 0.55 8.75
C ASP A 178 7.46 -0.11 8.01
N TYR A 179 7.33 -0.22 6.70
CA TYR A 179 8.26 -0.91 5.82
C TYR A 179 8.69 -0.02 4.67
N THR A 180 9.95 -0.13 4.26
CA THR A 180 10.45 0.48 3.01
C THR A 180 11.13 -0.57 2.13
N PHE A 181 10.90 -0.48 0.82
CA PHE A 181 11.38 -1.47 -0.15
C PHE A 181 12.42 -0.85 -1.08
N GLN A 182 13.63 -1.41 -1.05
CA GLN A 182 14.72 -1.01 -1.95
C GLN A 182 14.96 -2.11 -2.99
N TYR A 183 14.58 -1.85 -4.23
CA TYR A 183 14.78 -2.79 -5.35
C TYR A 183 16.15 -2.58 -6.02
N GLY A 184 16.75 -3.66 -6.50
CA GLY A 184 17.91 -3.63 -7.38
C GLY A 184 19.20 -4.15 -6.75
N ALA A 185 20.30 -3.44 -6.92
CA ALA A 185 21.60 -3.89 -6.44
C ALA A 185 21.73 -3.72 -4.92
N ILE A 186 22.21 -4.77 -4.22
CA ILE A 186 22.52 -4.65 -2.79
C ILE A 186 23.96 -4.19 -2.56
N SER A 187 24.20 -3.55 -1.42
CA SER A 187 25.55 -3.07 -1.09
C SER A 187 26.53 -4.21 -0.89
N SER A 188 27.83 -3.94 -1.08
CA SER A 188 28.86 -4.96 -0.80
C SER A 188 28.92 -5.35 0.68
N ALA A 189 28.51 -4.47 1.59
CA ALA A 189 28.42 -4.77 3.02
C ALA A 189 27.28 -5.75 3.30
N ASP A 190 26.10 -5.51 2.71
CA ASP A 190 24.93 -6.39 2.86
C ASP A 190 25.20 -7.77 2.25
N MET A 191 25.84 -7.81 1.08
CA MET A 191 26.24 -9.07 0.44
C MET A 191 27.26 -9.86 1.29
N GLN A 192 28.15 -9.18 2.03
CA GLN A 192 29.06 -9.86 2.95
C GLN A 192 28.31 -10.46 4.15
N VAL A 193 27.37 -9.73 4.74
CA VAL A 193 26.52 -10.24 5.83
C VAL A 193 25.71 -11.45 5.32
N PHE A 194 25.07 -11.33 4.16
CA PHE A 194 24.29 -12.40 3.54
C PHE A 194 25.09 -13.70 3.40
N LYS A 195 26.29 -13.63 2.78
CA LYS A 195 27.16 -14.79 2.59
C LYS A 195 27.64 -15.39 3.90
N LYS A 196 28.06 -14.56 4.85
CA LYS A 196 28.52 -14.99 6.17
C LYS A 196 27.43 -15.76 6.92
N THR A 197 26.19 -15.29 6.86
CA THR A 197 25.04 -15.95 7.50
C THR A 197 24.79 -17.33 6.92
N ILE A 198 24.83 -17.46 5.59
CA ILE A 198 24.65 -18.75 4.91
C ILE A 198 25.80 -19.71 5.21
N ASP A 199 27.04 -19.23 5.18
CA ASP A 199 28.21 -20.05 5.50
C ASP A 199 28.13 -20.60 6.93
N ALA A 200 27.74 -19.75 7.90
CA ALA A 200 27.54 -20.17 9.29
C ALA A 200 26.38 -21.18 9.45
N GLU A 201 25.29 -21.03 8.70
CA GLU A 201 24.16 -21.96 8.74
C GLU A 201 24.55 -23.33 8.16
N LEU A 202 25.29 -23.34 7.05
CA LEU A 202 25.82 -24.56 6.46
C LEU A 202 26.81 -25.27 7.38
N GLU A 203 27.67 -24.53 8.09
CA GLU A 203 28.54 -25.12 9.12
C GLU A 203 27.73 -25.74 10.27
N ARG A 204 26.65 -25.07 10.71
CA ARG A 204 25.77 -25.55 11.78
C ARG A 204 25.02 -26.83 11.41
N ILE A 205 24.52 -26.95 10.18
CA ILE A 205 23.74 -28.11 9.71
C ILE A 205 24.63 -29.33 9.47
N ASN A 206 25.91 -29.13 9.15
CA ASN A 206 26.86 -30.22 8.88
C ASN A 206 27.57 -30.76 10.13
N GLN A 207 27.22 -30.29 11.33
CA GLN A 207 27.69 -30.78 12.64
C GLN A 207 26.70 -31.76 13.26
#